data_AF-A0A2W4V0K0-F1
#
_entry.id   AF-A0A2W4V0K0-F1
#
_cell.length_a   1.000
_cell.length_b   1.000
_cell.length_c   1.000
_cell.angle_alpha   90.00
_cell.angle_beta   90.00
_cell.angle_gamma   90.00
#
_symmetry.space_group_name_H-M   'P 1'
#
loop_
_entity.id
_entity.type
_entity.pdbx_description
1 polymer ?
#
loop_
_entity_poly.entity_id
_entity_poly.type
_entity_poly.pdbx_seq_one_letter_code
_entity_poly.pdbx_strand_id
1 'polypeptide(L)'
;MNNDLRAIEAVTWTYLNGLYEGDVEKLAHAFHPTSALTTAQEDGTITIVPRDEWLKAVSERPSPKAAGMTRGDHVLTIDIVGPTLALVKVKCQMPPRYFTDLLSFLKVDSKWQIVQKVFMTEMGA
;
A
#
# COMPACT_ATOMS: atom_id res chain seq x y z
N MET A 1 -7.60 3.70 20.76
CA MET A 1 -8.68 3.70 19.74
C MET A 1 -8.67 4.95 18.87
N ASN A 2 -9.05 6.15 19.32
CA ASN A 2 -9.08 7.33 18.42
C ASN A 2 -7.68 7.74 17.92
N ASN A 3 -6.64 7.59 18.76
CA ASN A 3 -5.25 7.84 18.35
C ASN A 3 -4.71 6.77 17.40
N ASP A 4 -5.09 5.50 17.58
CA ASP A 4 -4.65 4.41 16.71
C ASP A 4 -5.28 4.53 15.33
N LEU A 5 -6.57 4.87 15.25
CA LEU A 5 -7.25 5.13 13.98
C LEU A 5 -6.53 6.22 13.18
N ARG A 6 -6.24 7.36 13.82
CA ARG A 6 -5.51 8.46 13.18
C ARG A 6 -4.09 8.07 12.78
N ALA A 7 -3.40 7.24 13.58
CA ALA A 7 -2.07 6.77 13.25
C ALA A 7 -2.07 5.82 12.05
N ILE A 8 -3.02 4.88 12.00
CA ILE A 8 -3.20 3.95 10.87
C ILE A 8 -3.57 4.72 9.61
N GLU A 9 -4.49 5.68 9.71
CA GLU A 9 -4.88 6.55 8.61
C GLU A 9 -3.68 7.38 8.09
N ALA A 10 -2.88 7.94 8.99
CA ALA A 10 -1.68 8.70 8.61
C ALA A 10 -0.65 7.83 7.86
N VAL A 11 -0.41 6.60 8.32
CA VAL A 11 0.48 5.66 7.60
C VAL A 11 -0.11 5.24 6.26
N THR A 12 -1.43 5.04 6.19
CA THR A 12 -2.14 4.76 4.93
C THR A 12 -1.97 5.88 3.92
N TRP A 13 -2.12 7.14 4.34
CA TRP A 13 -1.86 8.28 3.47
C TRP A 13 -0.39 8.46 3.12
N THR A 14 0.53 8.12 4.02
CA THR A 14 1.97 8.08 3.71
C THR A 14 2.25 7.10 2.59
N TYR A 15 1.65 5.91 2.64
CA TYR A 15 1.71 4.93 1.57
C TYR A 15 1.12 5.45 0.24
N LEU A 16 -0.11 5.96 0.25
CA LEU A 16 -0.78 6.45 -0.97
C LEU A 16 -0.03 7.62 -1.61
N ASN A 17 0.49 8.55 -0.79
CA ASN A 17 1.33 9.65 -1.26
C ASN A 17 2.64 9.12 -1.85
N GLY A 18 3.34 8.21 -1.14
CA GLY A 18 4.57 7.61 -1.63
C GLY A 18 4.38 6.90 -2.97
N LEU A 19 3.26 6.19 -3.13
CA LEU A 19 2.93 5.48 -4.36
C LEU A 19 2.65 6.44 -5.52
N TYR A 20 1.86 7.50 -5.30
CA TYR A 20 1.55 8.49 -6.32
C TYR A 20 2.78 9.31 -6.73
N GLU A 21 3.63 9.65 -5.77
CA GLU A 21 4.80 10.50 -5.98
C GLU A 21 6.04 9.72 -6.46
N GLY A 22 6.06 8.40 -6.30
CA GLY A 22 7.24 7.56 -6.53
C GLY A 22 8.30 7.74 -5.44
N ASP A 23 7.89 8.14 -4.24
CA ASP A 23 8.78 8.45 -3.12
C ASP A 23 9.05 7.18 -2.31
N VAL A 24 10.19 6.56 -2.57
CA VAL A 24 10.60 5.30 -1.92
C VAL A 24 10.87 5.46 -0.42
N GLU A 25 11.20 6.66 0.07
CA GLU A 25 11.45 6.89 1.49
C GLU A 25 10.12 6.87 2.26
N LYS A 26 9.08 7.51 1.73
CA LYS A 26 7.72 7.41 2.29
C LYS A 26 7.22 5.97 2.31
N LEU A 27 7.43 5.25 1.22
CA LEU A 27 7.05 3.84 1.13
C LEU A 27 7.82 2.97 2.14
N ALA A 28 9.14 3.14 2.23
CA ALA A 28 9.97 2.43 3.20
C ALA A 28 9.55 2.74 4.66
N HIS A 29 9.11 3.97 4.94
CA HIS A 29 8.63 4.35 6.26
C HIS A 29 7.30 3.68 6.65
N ALA A 30 6.40 3.52 5.68
CA ALA A 30 5.07 2.94 5.89
C ALA A 30 5.10 1.41 6.05
N PHE A 31 6.03 0.73 5.39
CA PHE A 31 6.14 -0.73 5.37
C PHE A 31 7.21 -1.28 6.33
N HIS A 32 6.88 -2.35 7.03
CA HIS A 32 7.87 -3.09 7.83
C HIS A 32 8.94 -3.74 6.92
N PRO A 33 10.22 -3.83 7.34
CA PRO A 33 11.30 -4.43 6.54
C PRO A 33 11.08 -5.84 6.02
N THR A 34 10.28 -6.64 6.74
CA THR A 34 9.97 -8.02 6.35
C THR A 34 8.70 -8.16 5.52
N SER A 35 8.07 -7.05 5.14
CA SER A 35 6.81 -7.08 4.40
C SER A 35 6.98 -7.51 2.94
N ALA A 36 5.88 -7.94 2.32
CA ALA A 36 5.83 -8.26 0.91
C ALA A 36 4.52 -7.76 0.28
N LEU A 37 4.49 -7.81 -1.05
CA LEU A 37 3.31 -7.59 -1.86
C LEU A 37 2.93 -8.90 -2.53
N THR A 38 1.68 -9.30 -2.38
CA THR A 38 1.17 -10.57 -2.89
C THR A 38 -0.01 -10.33 -3.83
N THR A 39 0.00 -10.96 -4.99
CA THR A 39 -1.10 -10.94 -5.97
C THR A 39 -1.26 -12.29 -6.63
N ALA A 40 -2.47 -12.61 -7.07
CA ALA A 40 -2.71 -13.69 -8.03
C ALA A 40 -2.37 -13.22 -9.45
N GLN A 41 -1.92 -14.15 -10.28
CA GLN A 41 -1.71 -13.98 -11.72
C GLN A 41 -2.90 -14.57 -12.50
N GLU A 42 -3.00 -14.26 -13.79
CA GLU A 42 -4.07 -14.77 -14.67
C GLU A 42 -4.08 -16.29 -14.77
N ASP A 43 -2.91 -16.93 -14.65
CA ASP A 43 -2.75 -18.39 -14.66
C ASP A 43 -3.08 -19.06 -13.30
N GLY A 44 -3.53 -18.28 -12.31
CA GLY A 44 -3.88 -18.74 -10.98
C GLY A 44 -2.70 -18.94 -10.04
N THR A 45 -1.47 -18.69 -10.48
CA THR A 45 -0.30 -18.70 -9.59
C THR A 45 -0.25 -17.44 -8.72
N ILE A 46 0.54 -17.51 -7.65
CA ILE A 46 0.75 -16.37 -6.73
C ILE A 46 2.14 -15.81 -6.97
N THR A 47 2.23 -14.49 -7.08
CA THR A 47 3.50 -13.76 -7.02
C THR A 47 3.62 -13.07 -5.68
N ILE A 48 4.79 -13.22 -5.06
CA ILE A 48 5.19 -12.54 -3.82
C ILE A 48 6.42 -11.71 -4.14
N VAL A 49 6.33 -10.40 -3.92
CA VAL A 49 7.43 -9.45 -4.15
C VAL A 49 7.87 -8.90 -2.79
N PRO A 50 9.10 -9.18 -2.32
CA PRO A 50 9.66 -8.56 -1.13
C PRO A 50 9.63 -7.03 -1.22
N ARG A 51 9.40 -6.35 -0.08
CA ARG A 51 9.32 -4.88 -0.03
C ARG A 51 10.47 -4.19 -0.76
N ASP A 52 11.71 -4.59 -0.50
CA ASP A 52 12.89 -3.89 -1.01
C ASP A 52 13.05 -4.04 -2.54
N GLU A 53 12.65 -5.20 -3.08
CA GLU A 53 12.57 -5.40 -4.53
C GLU A 53 11.51 -4.50 -5.15
N TRP A 54 10.33 -4.41 -4.50
CA TRP A 54 9.28 -3.50 -4.94
C TRP A 54 9.71 -2.02 -4.87
N LEU A 55 10.39 -1.59 -3.80
CA LEU A 55 10.90 -0.22 -3.67
C LEU A 55 11.90 0.11 -4.79
N LYS A 56 12.79 -0.83 -5.13
CA LYS A 56 13.70 -0.68 -6.27
C LYS A 56 12.93 -0.52 -7.59
N ALA A 57 11.91 -1.35 -7.83
CA ALA A 57 11.08 -1.22 -9.03
C ALA A 57 10.32 0.13 -9.08
N VAL A 58 9.97 0.70 -7.93
CA VAL A 58 9.33 2.03 -7.85
C VAL A 58 10.31 3.15 -8.18
N SER A 59 11.58 3.08 -7.74
CA SER A 59 12.58 4.13 -8.05
C SER A 59 13.04 4.12 -9.51
N GLU A 60 12.93 2.99 -10.20
CA GLU A 60 13.40 2.82 -11.58
C GLU A 60 12.36 3.26 -12.64
N ARG A 61 11.14 3.62 -12.24
CA ARG A 61 10.06 4.00 -13.15
C ARG A 61 9.61 5.45 -12.95
N PRO A 62 9.11 6.15 -13.99
CA PRO A 62 8.41 7.42 -13.80
C PRO A 62 7.23 7.24 -12.83
N SER A 63 7.10 8.17 -11.87
CA SER A 63 6.00 8.12 -10.92
C SER A 63 4.66 8.50 -11.59
N PRO A 64 3.52 8.07 -11.04
CA PRO A 64 2.21 8.50 -11.53
C PRO A 64 2.07 10.03 -11.59
N LYS A 65 2.59 10.73 -10.58
CA LYS A 65 2.63 12.20 -10.55
C LYS A 65 3.48 12.79 -11.68
N ALA A 66 4.70 12.27 -11.88
CA ALA A 66 5.58 12.74 -12.95
C ALA A 66 5.01 12.44 -14.34
N ALA A 67 4.24 11.35 -14.49
CA ALA A 67 3.53 10.99 -15.70
C ALA A 67 2.20 11.74 -15.90
N GLY A 68 1.85 12.69 -15.02
CA GLY A 68 0.62 13.48 -15.12
C GLY A 68 -0.67 12.67 -14.92
N MET A 69 -0.59 11.51 -14.27
CA MET A 69 -1.75 10.64 -14.06
C MET A 69 -2.72 11.26 -13.05
N THR A 70 -4.02 11.13 -13.35
CA THR A 70 -5.09 11.56 -12.45
C THR A 70 -5.08 10.74 -11.17
N ARG A 71 -4.98 11.42 -10.03
CA ARG A 71 -5.04 10.78 -8.71
C ARG A 71 -6.47 10.44 -8.32
N GLY A 72 -6.70 9.27 -7.73
CA GLY A 72 -8.03 8.79 -7.34
C GLY A 72 -7.97 7.81 -6.18
N ASP A 73 -7.12 8.11 -5.20
CA ASP A 73 -6.91 7.26 -4.05
C ASP A 73 -8.05 7.41 -3.03
N HIS A 74 -8.50 6.30 -2.45
CA HIS A 74 -9.58 6.27 -1.46
C HIS A 74 -9.27 5.27 -0.37
N VAL A 75 -9.43 5.68 0.89
CA VAL A 75 -9.52 4.75 2.03
C VAL A 75 -10.96 4.26 2.10
N LEU A 76 -11.17 2.96 1.85
CA LEU A 76 -12.51 2.37 1.84
C LEU A 76 -12.93 1.89 3.23
N THR A 77 -11.99 1.33 3.99
CA THR A 77 -12.26 0.78 5.32
C THR A 77 -10.98 0.77 6.15
N ILE A 78 -11.10 1.10 7.43
CA ILE A 78 -10.09 0.81 8.45
C ILE A 78 -10.78 -0.02 9.52
N ASP A 79 -10.31 -1.24 9.74
CA ASP A 79 -10.80 -2.17 10.75
C ASP A 79 -9.70 -2.39 11.80
N ILE A 80 -9.92 -1.90 13.03
CA ILE A 80 -9.01 -2.12 14.16
C ILE A 80 -9.45 -3.39 14.88
N VAL A 81 -8.80 -4.50 14.53
CA VAL A 81 -9.11 -5.84 15.05
C VAL A 81 -8.72 -5.96 16.54
N GLY A 82 -7.68 -5.24 16.97
CA GLY A 82 -7.21 -5.29 18.35
C GLY A 82 -6.15 -4.23 18.66
N PRO A 83 -5.48 -4.32 19.82
CA PRO A 83 -4.51 -3.32 20.26
C PRO A 83 -3.27 -3.20 19.36
N THR A 84 -2.98 -4.25 18.58
CA THR A 84 -1.78 -4.34 17.74
C THR A 84 -2.03 -4.82 16.31
N LEU A 85 -3.29 -5.08 15.92
CA LEU A 85 -3.66 -5.58 14.60
C LEU A 85 -4.77 -4.73 13.99
N ALA A 86 -4.60 -4.36 12.71
CA ALA A 86 -5.62 -3.70 11.92
C ALA A 86 -5.57 -4.14 10.45
N LEU A 87 -6.69 -4.00 9.75
CA LEU A 87 -6.82 -4.20 8.31
C LEU A 87 -7.30 -2.90 7.67
N VAL A 88 -6.65 -2.49 6.58
CA VAL A 88 -7.08 -1.32 5.80
C VAL A 88 -7.33 -1.74 4.36
N LYS A 89 -8.48 -1.36 3.83
CA LYS A 89 -8.80 -1.51 2.41
C LYS A 89 -8.71 -0.16 1.73
N VAL A 90 -7.93 -0.07 0.66
CA VAL A 90 -7.81 1.14 -0.14
C VAL A 90 -8.03 0.86 -1.63
N LYS A 91 -8.42 1.91 -2.35
CA LYS A 91 -8.29 1.98 -3.81
C LYS A 91 -7.23 3.00 -4.18
N CYS A 92 -6.44 2.70 -5.20
CA CYS A 92 -5.57 3.67 -5.87
C CYS A 92 -5.57 3.41 -7.37
N GLN A 93 -5.16 4.41 -8.16
CA GLN A 93 -5.19 4.31 -9.62
C GLN A 93 -3.92 4.83 -10.26
N MET A 94 -3.50 4.15 -11.32
CA MET A 94 -2.45 4.54 -12.25
C MET A 94 -2.95 4.17 -13.64
N PRO A 95 -3.91 4.94 -14.21
CA PRO A 95 -4.59 4.57 -15.45
C PRO A 95 -3.62 4.13 -16.55
N PRO A 96 -3.93 3.03 -17.26
CA PRO A 96 -5.20 2.29 -17.24
C PRO A 96 -5.35 1.26 -16.11
N ARG A 97 -4.44 1.19 -15.13
CA ARG A 97 -4.50 0.22 -14.02
C ARG A 97 -5.18 0.81 -12.78
N TYR A 98 -6.05 0.01 -12.17
CA TYR A 98 -6.79 0.34 -10.95
C TYR A 98 -6.55 -0.75 -9.93
N PHE A 99 -6.20 -0.36 -8.70
CA PHE A 99 -5.78 -1.31 -7.67
C PHE A 99 -6.77 -1.28 -6.50
N THR A 100 -7.08 -2.46 -5.99
CA THR A 100 -7.66 -2.63 -4.65
C THR A 100 -6.63 -3.33 -3.78
N ASP A 101 -6.19 -2.64 -2.73
CA ASP A 101 -5.22 -3.18 -1.78
C ASP A 101 -5.87 -3.51 -0.44
N LEU A 102 -5.48 -4.66 0.11
CA LEU A 102 -5.70 -5.05 1.50
C LEU A 102 -4.36 -4.96 2.22
N LEU A 103 -4.27 -4.02 3.15
CA LEU A 103 -3.08 -3.73 3.92
C LEU A 103 -3.27 -4.28 5.33
N SER A 104 -2.48 -5.29 5.68
CA SER A 104 -2.41 -5.78 7.06
C SER A 104 -1.42 -4.93 7.84
N PHE A 105 -1.88 -4.38 8.95
CA PHE A 105 -1.11 -3.54 9.84
C PHE A 105 -0.78 -4.27 11.13
N LEU A 106 0.45 -4.11 11.61
CA LEU A 106 0.82 -4.43 12.98
C LEU A 106 1.39 -3.21 13.69
N LYS A 107 1.19 -3.17 15.01
CA LYS A 107 1.84 -2.19 15.88
C LYS A 107 3.12 -2.80 16.44
N VAL A 108 4.26 -2.41 15.88
CA VAL A 108 5.61 -2.88 16.25
C VAL A 108 6.33 -1.72 16.95
N ASP A 109 6.89 -1.96 18.14
CA ASP A 109 7.57 -0.93 18.95
C ASP A 109 6.74 0.36 19.09
N SER A 110 5.44 0.19 19.37
CA SER A 110 4.43 1.26 19.47
C SER A 110 4.14 2.06 18.19
N LYS A 111 4.70 1.66 17.04
CA LYS A 111 4.46 2.26 15.73
C LYS A 111 3.59 1.34 14.85
N TRP A 112 2.57 1.90 14.22
CA TRP A 112 1.79 1.19 13.21
C TRP A 112 2.55 1.13 11.89
N GLN A 113 2.63 -0.06 11.30
CA GLN A 113 3.30 -0.31 10.01
C GLN A 113 2.53 -1.33 9.19
N ILE A 114 2.60 -1.22 7.86
CA ILE A 114 2.09 -2.22 6.93
C ILE A 114 3.06 -3.40 6.95
N VAL A 115 2.58 -4.59 7.31
CA VAL A 115 3.40 -5.81 7.37
C VAL A 115 3.12 -6.77 6.21
N GLN A 116 2.00 -6.60 5.52
CA GLN A 116 1.67 -7.35 4.32
C GLN A 116 0.72 -6.51 3.45
N LYS A 117 0.91 -6.57 2.14
CA LYS A 117 -0.06 -6.07 1.17
C LYS A 117 -0.51 -7.22 0.27
N VAL A 118 -1.81 -7.45 0.20
CA VAL A 118 -2.43 -8.32 -0.80
C VAL A 118 -3.27 -7.45 -1.72
N PHE A 119 -3.15 -7.61 -3.03
CA PHE A 119 -3.84 -6.73 -3.97
C PHE A 119 -4.35 -7.44 -5.20
N MET A 120 -5.27 -6.78 -5.87
CA MET A 120 -5.73 -7.10 -7.22
C MET A 120 -5.61 -5.86 -8.10
N THR A 121 -5.40 -6.09 -9.39
CA THR A 121 -5.36 -5.04 -10.41
C THR A 121 -6.48 -5.28 -11.41
N GLU A 122 -7.23 -4.24 -11.73
CA GLU A 122 -8.23 -4.21 -12.79
C GLU A 122 -7.75 -3.24 -13.89
N MET A 123 -8.06 -3.57 -15.14
CA MET A 123 -7.81 -2.68 -16.27
C MET A 123 -9.06 -1.83 -16.51
N GLY A 124 -8.88 -0.52 -16.69
CA GLY A 124 -9.94 0.36 -17.15
C GLY A 124 -10.41 -0.05 -18.55
N ALA A 125 -11.73 0.01 -18.75
CA ALA A 125 -12.35 -0.16 -20.06
C ALA A 125 -11.98 0.97 -21.04
#